data_AF-A0A0N4YKV6-F1
#
_entry.id   AF-A0A0N4YKV6-F1
#
_cell.length_a   1.000
_cell.length_b   1.000
_cell.length_c   1.000
_cell.angle_alpha   90.00
_cell.angle_beta   90.00
_cell.angle_gamma   90.00
#
_symmetry.space_group_name_H-M   'P 1'
#
loop_
_entity.id
_entity.type
_entity.pdbx_description
1 polymer ?
#
loop_
_entity_poly.entity_id
_entity_poly.type
_entity_poly.pdbx_seq_one_letter_code
_entity_poly.pdbx_strand_id
1 'polypeptide(L)'
;MAKKKPVSADHLLVSWAEFTAEFKTLDNLVPAGTKLNFIQYYSLDVIAFLFSATFLILFVLWKLLKFTALRTYSLFFGVKKRKQH
;
A
#
# COMPACT_ATOMS: atom_id res chain seq x y z
N MET A 1 -53.71 -0.53 17.28
CA MET A 1 -52.91 -1.63 17.88
C MET A 1 -51.55 -1.14 18.40
N ALA A 2 -51.50 -0.03 19.17
CA ALA A 2 -50.24 0.62 19.58
C ALA A 2 -50.24 1.12 21.05
N LYS A 3 -50.92 0.42 21.97
CA LYS A 3 -51.07 0.85 23.38
C LYS A 3 -50.56 -0.15 24.41
N LYS A 4 -49.65 -1.05 24.04
CA LYS A 4 -48.97 -1.97 24.97
C LYS A 4 -47.50 -2.11 24.57
N LYS A 5 -46.72 -1.04 24.72
CA LYS A 5 -45.27 -1.19 24.81
C LYS A 5 -44.98 -1.46 26.29
N PRO A 6 -44.29 -2.57 26.65
CA PRO A 6 -44.08 -2.95 28.06
C PRO A 6 -43.13 -2.01 28.81
N VAL A 7 -42.50 -1.08 28.09
CA VAL A 7 -41.52 -0.13 28.64
C VAL A 7 -41.89 1.28 28.20
N SER A 8 -41.94 2.20 29.17
CA SER A 8 -42.20 3.63 28.92
C SER A 8 -41.07 4.24 28.11
N ALA A 9 -41.39 5.16 27.19
CA ALA A 9 -40.40 5.85 26.35
C ALA A 9 -39.36 6.59 27.20
N ASP A 10 -39.76 7.15 28.34
CA ASP A 10 -38.86 7.85 29.27
C ASP A 10 -37.78 6.93 29.83
N HIS A 11 -38.16 5.69 30.16
CA HIS A 11 -37.22 4.69 30.65
C HIS A 11 -36.22 4.25 29.58
N LEU A 12 -36.65 4.15 28.32
CA LEU A 12 -35.72 3.90 27.23
C LEU A 12 -34.74 5.06 27.06
N LEU A 13 -35.21 6.31 27.09
CA LEU A 13 -34.34 7.48 26.93
C LEU A 13 -33.28 7.55 28.02
N VAL A 14 -33.67 7.30 29.27
CA VAL A 14 -32.73 7.24 30.40
C VAL A 14 -31.73 6.10 30.22
N SER A 15 -32.20 4.90 29.86
CA SER A 15 -31.31 3.75 29.64
C SER A 15 -30.31 3.95 28.49
N TRP A 16 -30.72 4.59 27.39
CA TRP A 16 -29.81 4.95 26.29
C TRP A 16 -28.82 6.05 26.70
N ALA A 17 -29.24 7.01 27.51
CA ALA A 17 -28.37 8.06 28.04
C ALA A 17 -27.33 7.50 29.01
N GLU A 18 -27.74 6.60 29.90
CA GLU A 18 -26.86 5.87 30.83
C GLU A 18 -25.88 4.98 30.05
N PHE A 19 -26.35 4.21 29.06
CA PHE A 19 -25.49 3.42 28.18
C PHE A 19 -24.46 4.30 27.45
N THR A 20 -24.89 5.44 26.90
CA THR A 20 -23.98 6.36 26.21
C THR A 20 -22.98 7.00 27.18
N ALA A 21 -23.38 7.25 28.43
CA ALA A 21 -22.49 7.79 29.46
C ALA A 21 -21.50 6.75 29.99
N GLU A 22 -21.92 5.49 30.15
CA GLU A 22 -21.11 4.37 30.63
C GLU A 22 -20.11 3.88 29.57
N PHE A 23 -20.55 3.81 28.31
CA PHE A 23 -19.72 3.36 27.18
C PHE A 23 -19.09 4.52 26.38
N LYS A 24 -19.11 5.74 26.92
CA LYS A 24 -18.46 6.92 26.31
C LYS A 24 -16.95 6.73 26.09
N THR A 25 -16.35 5.82 26.85
CA THR A 25 -14.95 5.39 26.74
C THR A 25 -14.86 3.94 26.27
N LEU A 26 -15.70 3.53 25.30
CA LEU A 26 -15.49 2.27 24.63
C LEU A 26 -14.13 2.35 23.95
N ASP A 27 -13.12 1.66 24.48
CA ASP A 27 -11.78 1.57 23.88
C ASP A 27 -11.82 1.02 22.43
N ASN A 28 -12.97 0.49 22.00
CA ASN A 28 -13.31 0.04 20.65
C ASN A 28 -13.88 1.14 19.72
N LEU A 29 -14.27 2.31 20.25
CA LEU A 29 -14.66 3.51 19.47
C LEU A 29 -13.45 4.40 19.15
N VAL A 30 -12.32 4.20 19.82
CA VAL A 30 -11.04 4.65 19.29
C VAL A 30 -10.83 3.88 17.99
N PRO A 31 -10.70 4.54 16.84
CA PRO A 31 -10.49 3.81 15.59
C PRO A 31 -9.31 2.86 15.80
N ALA A 32 -9.51 1.56 15.60
CA ALA A 32 -8.38 0.63 15.50
C ALA A 32 -7.31 1.17 14.50
N GLY A 33 -7.77 2.02 13.58
CA GLY A 33 -7.06 3.09 12.86
C GLY A 33 -5.80 3.69 13.50
N THR A 34 -5.86 4.16 14.75
CA THR A 34 -4.75 4.87 15.40
C THR A 34 -3.67 3.95 15.97
N LYS A 35 -3.96 2.65 16.09
CA LYS A 35 -2.96 1.61 16.42
C LYS A 35 -2.56 0.78 15.19
N LEU A 36 -2.86 1.25 13.98
CA LEU A 36 -2.27 0.62 12.79
C LEU A 36 -0.76 0.85 12.83
N ASN A 37 -0.06 -0.27 12.98
CA ASN A 37 1.40 -0.39 12.91
C ASN A 37 1.89 0.47 11.73
N PHE A 38 2.94 1.29 11.90
CA PHE A 38 3.46 2.22 10.88
C PHE A 38 3.61 1.56 9.49
N ILE A 39 3.85 0.25 9.48
CA ILE A 39 3.89 -0.66 8.33
C ILE A 39 2.61 -0.62 7.48
N GLN A 40 1.42 -0.60 8.11
CA GLN A 40 0.13 -0.58 7.43
C GLN A 40 -0.23 0.84 6.94
N TYR A 41 0.12 1.87 7.71
CA TYR A 41 -0.07 3.26 7.28
C TYR A 41 0.73 3.58 6.01
N TYR A 42 1.99 3.16 5.95
CA TYR A 42 2.86 3.36 4.78
C TYR A 42 2.80 2.23 3.75
N SER A 43 2.00 1.18 4.01
CA SER A 43 1.88 -0.01 3.15
C SER A 43 3.23 -0.42 2.56
N LEU A 44 4.21 -0.73 3.44
CA LEU A 44 5.59 -0.98 3.05
C LEU A 44 5.74 -2.05 1.95
N ASP A 45 4.81 -3.00 1.88
CA ASP A 45 4.71 -3.99 0.82
C ASP A 45 4.56 -3.36 -0.58
N VAL A 46 3.69 -2.35 -0.71
CA VAL A 46 3.48 -1.62 -1.97
C VAL A 46 4.73 -0.83 -2.35
N ILE A 47 5.40 -0.18 -1.38
CA ILE A 47 6.65 0.55 -1.62
C ILE A 47 7.75 -0.41 -2.09
N ALA A 48 7.90 -1.56 -1.43
CA ALA A 48 8.87 -2.58 -1.80
C ALA A 48 8.61 -3.15 -3.21
N PHE A 49 7.33 -3.40 -3.55
CA PHE A 49 6.93 -3.85 -4.88
C PHE A 49 7.27 -2.82 -5.97
N LEU A 50 6.94 -1.54 -5.75
CA LEU A 50 7.24 -0.46 -6.70
C LEU A 50 8.75 -0.29 -6.90
N PHE A 51 9.52 -0.35 -5.81
CA PHE A 51 10.97 -0.22 -5.86
C PHE A 51 11.61 -1.39 -6.62
N SER A 52 11.16 -2.62 -6.34
CA SER A 52 11.59 -3.83 -7.03
C SER A 52 11.26 -3.79 -8.52
N ALA A 53 10.03 -3.42 -8.89
CA ALA A 53 9.62 -3.28 -10.28
C ALA A 53 10.47 -2.23 -11.02
N THR A 54 10.69 -1.07 -10.41
CA THR A 54 11.53 0.00 -10.99
C THR A 54 12.96 -0.48 -11.19
N PHE A 55 13.55 -1.13 -10.18
CA PHE A 55 14.90 -1.65 -10.25
C PHE A 55 15.05 -2.72 -11.35
N LEU A 56 14.05 -3.60 -11.49
CA LEU A 56 14.03 -4.66 -12.49
C LEU A 56 13.96 -4.08 -13.91
N ILE A 57 13.14 -3.04 -14.13
CA ILE A 57 13.08 -2.31 -15.39
C ILE A 57 14.45 -1.68 -15.72
N LEU A 58 15.05 -0.96 -14.76
CA LEU A 58 16.36 -0.34 -14.94
C LEU A 58 17.45 -1.39 -15.22
N PHE A 59 17.42 -2.53 -14.54
CA PHE A 59 18.36 -3.62 -14.74
C PHE A 59 18.25 -4.22 -16.15
N VAL A 60 17.03 -4.46 -16.63
CA VAL A 60 16.79 -4.94 -17.99
C VAL A 60 17.26 -3.92 -19.02
N LEU A 61 16.92 -2.65 -18.85
CA LEU A 61 17.39 -1.57 -19.73
C LEU A 61 18.92 -1.51 -19.79
N TRP A 62 19.59 -1.55 -18.64
CA TRP A 62 21.05 -1.52 -18.57
C TRP A 62 21.69 -2.73 -19.25
N LYS A 63 21.10 -3.93 -19.07
CA LYS A 63 21.54 -5.15 -19.77
C LYS A 63 21.38 -5.02 -21.28
N LEU A 64 20.24 -4.51 -21.76
CA LEU A 64 19.98 -4.28 -23.18
C LEU A 64 20.95 -3.25 -23.76
N LEU A 65 21.13 -2.11 -23.10
CA LEU A 65 22.10 -1.08 -23.47
C LEU A 65 23.52 -1.62 -23.56
N LYS A 66 23.96 -2.39 -22.56
CA LYS A 66 25.28 -3.02 -22.58
C LYS A 66 25.40 -4.03 -23.72
N PHE A 67 24.37 -4.84 -23.95
CA PHE A 67 24.38 -5.84 -25.03
C PHE A 67 24.44 -5.18 -26.41
N THR A 68 23.63 -4.14 -26.66
CA THR A 68 23.64 -3.40 -27.92
C THR A 68 24.96 -2.65 -28.11
N ALA A 69 25.49 -2.00 -27.06
CA ALA A 69 26.78 -1.31 -27.11
C ALA A 69 27.96 -2.27 -27.37
N LEU A 70 27.98 -3.44 -26.72
CA LEU A 70 29.00 -4.46 -26.98
C LEU A 70 28.89 -5.01 -28.41
N ARG A 71 27.66 -5.18 -28.91
CA ARG A 71 27.41 -5.68 -30.26
C ARG A 71 27.76 -4.67 -31.35
N THR A 72 27.49 -3.38 -31.14
CA THR A 72 27.94 -2.33 -32.06
C THR A 72 29.45 -2.15 -31.99
N TYR A 73 30.06 -2.20 -30.80
CA TYR A 73 31.51 -2.15 -30.63
C TYR A 73 32.22 -3.30 -31.35
N SER A 74 31.72 -4.54 -31.24
CA SER A 74 32.32 -5.70 -31.89
C SER A 74 32.19 -5.65 -33.42
N LEU A 75 31.05 -5.17 -33.94
CA LEU A 75 30.88 -4.94 -35.37
C LEU A 75 31.80 -3.83 -35.88
N PHE A 76 31.93 -2.72 -35.14
CA PHE A 76 32.79 -1.60 -35.51
C PHE A 76 34.28 -2.00 -35.51
N PHE A 77 34.73 -2.75 -34.50
CA PHE A 77 36.09 -3.30 -34.47
C PHE A 77 36.33 -4.37 -35.53
N GLY A 78 35.33 -5.20 -35.85
CA GLY A 78 35.39 -6.19 -36.93
C GLY A 78 35.50 -5.56 -38.32
N VAL A 79 34.79 -4.45 -38.56
CA VAL A 79 34.89 -3.67 -39.81
C VAL A 79 36.24 -2.96 -39.91
N LYS A 80 36.78 -2.42 -38.81
CA LYS A 80 38.11 -1.79 -38.79
C LYS A 80 39.23 -2.76 -39.20
N LYS A 81 39.11 -4.05 -38.83
CA LYS A 81 40.11 -5.09 -39.15
C LYS A 81 40.15 -5.48 -40.64
N ARG A 82 39.05 -5.30 -41.39
CA ARG A 82 38.99 -5.60 -42.85
C ARG A 82 39.53 -4.50 -43.75
N LYS A 83 39.67 -3.25 -43.29
CA LYS A 83 40.20 -2.15 -44.10
C LYS A 83 41.73 -2.04 -44.10
N GLN A 84 42.42 -2.84 -43.28
CA GLN A 84 43.88 -2.83 -43.17
C GLN A 84 44.56 -4.03 -43.88
N HIS A 85 43.82 -4.80 -44.68
CA HIS A 85 44.34 -5.97 -45.39
C HIS A 85 44.07 -5.91 -46.88
#